data_AF-A0A1Y4SBH6-F1
#
_entry.id   AF-A0A1Y4SBH6-F1
#
_cell.length_a   1.000
_cell.length_b   1.000
_cell.length_c   1.000
_cell.angle_alpha   90.00
_cell.angle_beta   90.00
_cell.angle_gamma   90.00
#
_symmetry.space_group_name_H-M   'P 1'
#
loop_
_entity.id
_entity.type
_entity.pdbx_description
1 polymer ?
#
loop_
_entity_poly.entity_id
_entity_poly.type
_entity_poly.pdbx_seq_one_letter_code
_entity_poly.pdbx_strand_id
1 'polypeptide(L)'
;MQTNDVQKKRFYLRWPWNVVVYVALVVVLRLFSIPFILLIMWWNKKQQPDGPEEGYCLQRTRGQLRGLIPAGIFLLVGALLLGFFFMGRALPEEVARLDEESLLAYRFSPFLGAIAAFIGLVWAFLSLRDALYPEKSALAQSIRSQLPYPDEAPPVKELFAMVDRDLKENGQWIGRLGVGKEWVLGDEASALSRIRGVFDRVERRTSHSGERTRVTYLYELWIIDDRQQQQSTTLRSKKEVEEAVECLRKRVPAAVFGKYDSKEYRDLLHADEEQWYRLEREYRQRKARVEEQTREEEDRLAQNQVLTLPDGSVTSRITWDTLREWLLRPSRTGESGPLQMVPGIPFQGEGRPFSRLVCLPGGAQGLTRILLEEDSGSPREPGRYAWTRDVTFGEAERVLRGWLRGEIPSLKDWTRMERAGRTWQPAPEERERADG
;
A
#
# COMPACT_ATOMS: atom_id res chain seq x y z
N MET A 1 24.33 -27.38 4.13
CA MET A 1 25.31 -26.29 4.12
C MET A 1 24.51 -24.99 4.17
N GLN A 2 24.42 -24.35 5.34
CA GLN A 2 23.64 -23.13 5.54
C GLN A 2 24.37 -21.97 4.84
N THR A 3 23.77 -21.43 3.78
CA THR A 3 24.22 -20.17 3.19
C THR A 3 23.78 -19.06 4.13
N ASN A 4 24.71 -18.63 4.98
CA ASN A 4 24.62 -17.36 5.68
C ASN A 4 24.57 -16.26 4.61
N ASP A 5 23.36 -15.82 4.24
CA ASP A 5 23.18 -14.57 3.53
C ASP A 5 23.70 -13.46 4.44
N VAL A 6 24.95 -13.08 4.21
CA VAL A 6 25.54 -11.86 4.74
C VAL A 6 24.72 -10.73 4.15
N GLN A 7 23.68 -10.31 4.86
CA GLN A 7 22.98 -9.06 4.58
C GLN A 7 24.07 -7.98 4.50
N LYS A 8 24.40 -7.55 3.28
CA LYS A 8 25.25 -6.39 3.04
C LYS A 8 24.59 -5.24 3.81
N LYS A 9 25.18 -4.83 4.94
CA LYS A 9 24.75 -3.65 5.70
C LYS A 9 24.90 -2.44 4.78
N ARG A 10 23.84 -2.13 4.04
CA ARG A 10 23.78 -0.95 3.18
C ARG A 10 23.76 0.25 4.10
N PHE A 11 24.83 1.05 4.05
CA PHE A 11 24.98 2.19 4.95
C PHE A 11 24.16 3.36 4.41
N TYR A 12 23.18 3.79 5.18
CA TYR A 12 22.35 4.93 4.85
C TYR A 12 22.10 5.77 6.10
N LEU A 13 21.90 7.07 5.91
CA LEU A 13 21.68 8.01 7.02
C LEU A 13 20.26 7.80 7.57
N ARG A 14 20.20 7.14 8.73
CA ARG A 14 18.99 6.97 9.53
C ARG A 14 18.50 8.31 10.06
N TRP A 15 17.20 8.45 10.24
CA TRP A 15 16.66 9.54 11.04
C TRP A 15 17.02 9.33 12.53
N PRO A 16 17.32 10.38 13.32
CA PRO A 16 17.32 11.81 12.98
C PRO A 16 18.64 12.32 12.35
N TRP A 17 19.65 11.47 12.19
CA TRP A 17 20.99 11.88 11.74
C TRP A 17 21.01 12.48 10.34
N ASN A 18 20.13 12.04 9.42
CA ASN A 18 19.97 12.70 8.12
C ASN A 18 19.60 14.18 8.24
N VAL A 19 18.66 14.54 9.12
CA VAL A 19 18.25 15.93 9.37
C VAL A 19 19.36 16.71 10.05
N VAL A 20 20.05 16.12 11.03
CA VAL A 20 21.20 16.76 11.69
C VAL A 20 22.29 17.10 10.67
N VAL A 21 22.59 16.17 9.76
CA VAL A 21 23.57 16.38 8.68
C VAL A 21 23.10 17.46 7.70
N TYR A 22 21.81 17.51 7.35
CA TYR A 22 21.28 18.57 6.49
C TYR A 22 21.34 19.94 7.16
N VAL A 23 20.97 20.04 8.44
CA VAL A 23 21.05 21.29 9.21
C VAL A 23 22.51 21.72 9.35
N ALA A 24 23.42 20.80 9.65
CA ALA A 24 24.86 21.09 9.71
C ALA A 24 25.39 21.60 8.35
N LEU A 25 25.02 20.96 7.24
CA LEU A 25 25.36 21.41 5.90
C LEU A 25 24.81 22.81 5.61
N VAL A 26 23.57 23.12 5.99
CA VAL A 26 22.98 24.47 5.82
C VAL A 26 23.71 25.50 6.67
N VAL A 27 24.07 25.17 7.92
CA VAL A 27 24.79 26.08 8.82
C VAL A 27 26.21 26.37 8.31
N VAL A 28 26.92 25.36 7.82
CA VAL A 28 28.32 25.47 7.37
C VAL A 28 28.43 26.03 5.95
N LEU A 29 27.59 25.59 5.01
CA LEU A 29 27.72 25.91 3.57
C LEU A 29 26.64 26.87 3.05
N ARG A 30 25.64 27.23 3.87
CA ARG A 30 24.53 28.13 3.49
C ARG A 30 23.87 27.71 2.17
N LEU A 31 23.78 28.60 1.18
CA LEU A 31 23.20 28.34 -0.15
C LEU A 31 23.92 27.23 -0.93
N PHE A 32 25.21 27.00 -0.67
CA PHE A 32 25.98 25.94 -1.34
C PHE A 32 25.66 24.54 -0.80
N SER A 33 24.85 24.42 0.26
CA SER A 33 24.44 23.13 0.83
C SER A 33 23.42 22.39 -0.05
N ILE A 34 22.65 23.11 -0.87
CA ILE A 34 21.55 22.57 -1.70
C ILE A 34 22.00 21.41 -2.60
N PRO A 35 23.07 21.52 -3.42
CA PRO A 35 23.53 20.40 -4.25
C PRO A 35 23.97 19.17 -3.44
N PHE A 36 24.62 19.37 -2.29
CA PHE A 36 25.05 18.26 -1.43
C PHE A 36 23.87 17.55 -0.76
N ILE A 37 22.85 18.28 -0.32
CA ILE A 37 21.63 17.72 0.26
C ILE A 37 20.88 16.89 -0.79
N LEU A 38 20.76 17.39 -2.02
CA LEU A 38 20.12 16.66 -3.12
C LEU A 38 20.89 15.38 -3.46
N LEU A 39 22.23 15.43 -3.46
CA LEU A 39 23.07 14.27 -3.73
C LEU A 39 22.94 13.20 -2.64
N ILE A 40 22.92 13.61 -1.36
CA ILE A 40 22.69 12.70 -0.23
C ILE A 40 21.27 12.11 -0.29
N MET A 41 20.24 12.92 -0.58
CA MET A 41 18.86 12.43 -0.74
C MET A 41 18.75 11.42 -1.87
N TRP A 42 19.36 11.69 -3.01
CA TRP A 42 19.38 10.77 -4.15
C TRP A 42 20.10 9.47 -3.80
N TRP A 43 21.26 9.56 -3.15
CA TRP A 43 22.02 8.39 -2.69
C TRP A 43 21.22 7.55 -1.70
N ASN A 44 20.58 8.18 -0.72
CA ASN A 44 19.79 7.52 0.30
C ASN A 44 18.56 6.81 -0.32
N LYS A 45 17.88 7.46 -1.28
CA LYS A 45 16.76 6.86 -2.03
C LYS A 45 17.21 5.66 -2.87
N LYS A 46 18.39 5.72 -3.49
CA LYS A 46 18.94 4.62 -4.31
C LYS A 46 19.33 3.39 -3.48
N GLN A 47 19.67 3.59 -2.20
CA GLN A 47 20.02 2.51 -1.28
C GLN A 47 18.78 1.80 -0.67
N GLN A 48 17.57 2.32 -0.88
CA GLN A 48 16.29 1.80 -0.33
C GLN A 48 15.34 1.26 -1.44
N PRO A 49 15.62 0.10 -2.04
CA PRO A 49 14.73 -0.48 -3.05
C PRO A 49 13.43 -1.10 -2.47
N ASP A 50 13.44 -1.56 -1.22
CA ASP A 50 12.31 -2.28 -0.58
C ASP A 50 11.37 -1.38 0.25
N GLY A 51 11.46 -0.06 0.05
CA GLY A 51 10.77 0.95 0.87
C GLY A 51 11.62 1.46 2.05
N PRO A 52 11.14 2.48 2.79
CA PRO A 52 11.84 3.02 3.95
C PRO A 52 11.88 1.97 5.08
N GLU A 53 13.08 1.62 5.56
CA GLU A 53 13.25 0.70 6.72
C GLU A 53 12.59 1.23 8.02
N GLU A 54 12.32 2.54 8.08
CA GLU A 54 11.61 3.19 9.19
C GLU A 54 10.09 2.95 9.15
N GLY A 55 9.54 2.41 8.05
CA GLY A 55 8.10 2.24 7.84
C GLY A 55 7.47 3.42 7.10
N TYR A 56 6.48 3.14 6.25
CA TYR A 56 5.81 4.15 5.43
C TYR A 56 5.00 5.13 6.29
N CYS A 57 4.38 4.62 7.37
CA CYS A 57 3.60 5.43 8.31
C CYS A 57 4.47 6.47 9.04
N LEU A 58 5.66 6.07 9.52
CA LEU A 58 6.59 7.00 10.20
C LEU A 58 7.21 8.03 9.25
N GLN A 59 7.48 7.64 8.00
CA GLN A 59 7.92 8.60 6.99
C GLN A 59 6.83 9.65 6.72
N ARG A 60 5.55 9.26 6.76
CA ARG A 60 4.41 10.14 6.52
C ARG A 60 4.24 11.17 7.64
N THR A 61 4.24 10.74 8.90
CA THR A 61 4.14 11.66 10.05
C THR A 61 5.28 12.65 10.08
N ARG A 62 6.51 12.19 9.77
CA ARG A 62 7.69 13.08 9.66
C ARG A 62 7.66 13.98 8.44
N GLY A 63 6.93 13.61 7.38
CA GLY A 63 6.68 14.47 6.22
C GLY A 63 5.91 15.75 6.56
N GLN A 64 5.17 15.77 7.66
CA GLN A 64 4.51 16.97 8.18
C GLN A 64 5.50 18.02 8.72
N LEU A 65 6.79 17.71 8.87
CA LEU A 65 7.84 18.70 9.17
C LEU A 65 7.95 19.79 8.11
N ARG A 66 7.44 19.55 6.88
CA ARG A 66 7.32 20.62 5.87
C ARG A 66 6.37 21.74 6.31
N GLY A 67 5.46 21.47 7.25
CA GLY A 67 4.63 22.47 7.92
C GLY A 67 5.43 23.47 8.76
N LEU A 68 6.70 23.18 9.08
CA LEU A 68 7.60 24.15 9.72
C LEU A 68 7.95 25.32 8.79
N ILE A 69 7.86 25.15 7.46
CA ILE A 69 8.15 26.22 6.50
C ILE A 69 7.16 27.38 6.64
N PRO A 70 5.82 27.17 6.52
CA PRO A 70 4.87 28.25 6.77
C PRO A 70 4.94 28.75 8.21
N ALA A 71 5.17 27.86 9.20
CA ALA A 71 5.34 28.28 10.59
C ALA A 71 6.51 29.28 10.76
N GLY A 72 7.65 29.01 10.13
CA GLY A 72 8.81 29.89 10.13
C GLY A 72 8.55 31.23 9.44
N ILE A 73 7.79 31.24 8.34
CA ILE A 73 7.36 32.48 7.67
C ILE A 73 6.49 33.33 8.61
N PHE A 74 5.50 32.73 9.27
CA PHE A 74 4.65 33.45 10.22
C PHE A 74 5.43 33.99 11.43
N LEU A 75 6.40 33.23 11.95
CA LEU A 75 7.29 33.70 13.00
C LEU A 75 8.17 34.87 12.54
N LEU A 76 8.72 34.81 11.33
CA LEU A 76 9.56 35.87 10.76
C LEU A 76 8.73 37.15 10.54
N VAL A 77 7.54 37.03 9.95
CA VAL A 77 6.62 38.18 9.76
C VAL A 77 6.20 38.75 11.12
N GLY A 78 5.86 37.91 12.09
CA GLY A 78 5.54 38.34 13.46
C GLY A 78 6.71 39.09 14.10
N ALA A 79 7.93 38.59 13.97
CA ALA A 79 9.14 39.23 14.49
C ALA A 79 9.43 40.57 13.81
N LEU A 80 9.23 40.68 12.49
CA LEU A 80 9.40 41.95 11.76
C LEU A 80 8.37 43.00 12.17
N LEU A 81 7.09 42.64 12.33
CA LEU A 81 6.03 43.56 12.76
C LEU A 81 6.22 44.04 14.21
N LEU A 82 6.62 43.11 15.10
CA LEU A 82 6.99 43.46 16.47
C LEU A 82 8.24 44.33 16.49
N GLY A 83 9.26 44.00 15.70
CA GLY A 83 10.48 44.78 15.56
C GLY A 83 10.22 46.20 15.06
N PHE A 84 9.36 46.37 14.06
CA PHE A 84 8.92 47.68 13.55
C PHE A 84 8.24 48.51 14.63
N PHE A 85 7.38 47.89 15.44
CA PHE A 85 6.73 48.56 16.58
C PHE A 85 7.74 48.97 17.68
N PHE A 86 8.68 48.11 18.03
CA PHE A 86 9.72 48.43 19.02
C PHE A 86 10.68 49.53 18.51
N MET A 87 11.02 49.52 17.22
CA MET A 87 11.88 50.52 16.59
C MET A 87 11.19 51.89 16.55
N GLY A 88 9.90 51.95 16.20
CA GLY A 88 9.13 53.20 16.27
C GLY A 88 8.99 53.74 17.70
N ARG A 89 8.98 52.87 18.73
CA ARG A 89 9.06 53.31 20.13
C ARG A 89 10.41 53.92 20.50
N ALA A 90 11.50 53.46 19.89
CA ALA A 90 12.83 53.99 20.13
C ALA A 90 13.10 55.31 19.37
N LEU A 91 12.37 55.56 18.28
CA LEU A 91 12.52 56.74 17.42
C LEU A 91 11.18 57.48 17.25
N PRO A 92 10.70 58.18 18.30
CA PRO A 92 9.37 58.81 18.30
C PRO A 92 9.24 59.96 17.28
N GLU A 93 10.33 60.62 16.89
CA GLU A 93 10.32 61.72 15.92
C GLU A 93 9.99 61.26 14.49
N GLU A 94 10.38 60.04 14.12
CA GLU A 94 10.09 59.46 12.80
C GLU A 94 8.64 58.97 12.71
N VAL A 95 8.11 58.43 13.80
CA VAL A 95 6.71 57.98 13.89
C VAL A 95 5.73 59.15 13.75
N ALA A 96 6.09 60.34 14.25
CA ALA A 96 5.27 61.55 14.13
C ALA A 96 5.21 62.12 12.69
N ARG A 97 6.13 61.70 11.80
CA ARG A 97 6.15 62.09 10.38
C ARG A 97 5.41 61.11 9.46
N LEU A 98 4.84 60.04 10.01
CA LEU A 98 4.09 59.05 9.23
C LEU A 98 2.73 59.63 8.82
N ASP A 99 2.34 59.39 7.56
CA ASP A 99 1.00 59.71 7.06
C ASP A 99 -0.07 58.94 7.86
N GLU A 100 -1.29 59.47 7.94
CA GLU A 100 -2.39 58.89 8.73
C GLU A 100 -2.64 57.40 8.44
N GLU A 101 -2.50 56.97 7.18
CA GLU A 101 -2.63 55.56 6.78
C GLU A 101 -1.52 54.67 7.37
N SER A 102 -0.29 55.18 7.44
CA SER A 102 0.86 54.46 7.99
C SER A 102 0.92 54.51 9.52
N LEU A 103 0.33 55.53 10.14
CA LEU A 103 0.09 55.60 11.58
C LEU A 103 -0.91 54.52 12.04
N LEU A 104 -1.97 54.29 11.26
CA LEU A 104 -2.95 53.23 11.49
C LEU A 104 -2.25 51.85 11.44
N ALA A 105 -1.43 51.61 10.41
CA ALA A 105 -0.66 50.37 10.27
C ALA A 105 0.32 50.14 11.43
N TYR A 106 1.03 51.18 11.87
CA TYR A 106 1.92 51.12 13.03
C TYR A 106 1.17 50.74 14.33
N ARG A 107 -0.03 51.29 14.54
CA ARG A 107 -0.87 51.01 15.72
C ARG A 107 -1.41 49.58 15.76
N PHE A 108 -1.68 48.98 14.61
CA PHE A 108 -2.10 47.57 14.50
C PHE A 108 -0.93 46.58 14.45
N SER A 109 0.28 47.05 14.11
CA SER A 109 1.51 46.24 14.04
C SER A 109 1.76 45.32 15.26
N PRO A 110 1.64 45.77 16.53
CA PRO A 110 1.90 44.88 17.67
C PRO A 110 0.86 43.76 17.79
N PHE A 111 -0.41 44.03 17.48
CA PHE A 111 -1.48 43.03 17.54
C PHE A 111 -1.33 42.00 16.41
N LEU A 112 -1.10 42.47 15.18
CA LEU A 112 -0.87 41.60 14.02
C LEU A 112 0.40 40.78 14.17
N GLY A 113 1.47 41.40 14.67
CA GLY A 113 2.75 40.72 14.95
C GLY A 113 2.61 39.64 16.02
N ALA A 114 1.90 39.91 17.11
CA ALA A 114 1.63 38.93 18.16
C ALA A 114 0.76 37.76 17.68
N ILE A 115 -0.30 38.04 16.91
CA ILE A 115 -1.17 36.99 16.32
C ILE A 115 -0.37 36.11 15.35
N ALA A 116 0.42 36.72 14.45
CA ALA A 116 1.24 35.98 13.49
C ALA A 116 2.30 35.11 14.21
N ALA A 117 2.98 35.65 15.21
CA ALA A 117 3.95 34.90 16.01
C ALA A 117 3.30 33.74 16.76
N PHE A 118 2.11 33.94 17.34
CA PHE A 118 1.35 32.90 18.03
C PHE A 118 0.94 31.77 17.07
N ILE A 119 0.38 32.12 15.90
CA ILE A 119 0.02 31.13 14.86
C ILE A 119 1.25 30.34 14.42
N GLY A 120 2.36 31.02 14.15
CA GLY A 120 3.62 30.37 13.78
C GLY A 120 4.14 29.42 14.86
N LEU A 121 4.05 29.80 16.14
CA LEU A 121 4.48 28.97 17.26
C LEU A 121 3.57 27.74 17.44
N VAL A 122 2.25 27.90 17.31
CA VAL A 122 1.28 26.78 17.37
C VAL A 122 1.53 25.80 16.23
N TRP A 123 1.70 26.27 14.99
CA TRP A 123 1.99 25.41 13.85
C TRP A 123 3.35 24.70 13.99
N ALA A 124 4.37 25.41 14.48
CA ALA A 124 5.66 24.82 14.76
C ALA A 124 5.54 23.71 15.82
N PHE A 125 4.82 23.99 16.91
CA PHE A 125 4.57 23.01 17.97
C PHE A 125 3.81 21.78 17.48
N LEU A 126 2.73 21.94 16.70
CA LEU A 126 1.97 20.82 16.16
C LEU A 126 2.83 19.96 15.23
N SER A 127 3.55 20.58 14.29
CA SER A 127 4.43 19.88 13.35
C SER A 127 5.57 19.12 14.06
N LEU A 128 6.16 19.73 15.11
CA LEU A 128 7.21 19.10 15.89
C LEU A 128 6.69 17.99 16.80
N ARG A 129 5.52 18.21 17.43
CA ARG A 129 4.83 17.22 18.26
C ARG A 129 4.50 15.98 17.44
N ASP A 130 3.96 16.14 16.25
CA ASP A 130 3.54 15.01 15.40
C ASP A 130 4.74 14.23 14.85
N ALA A 131 5.91 14.87 14.73
CA ALA A 131 7.17 14.23 14.36
C ALA A 131 7.89 13.50 15.52
N LEU A 132 7.81 14.06 16.74
CA LEU A 132 8.50 13.54 17.94
C LEU A 132 7.65 12.54 18.72
N TYR A 133 6.33 12.75 18.78
CA TYR A 133 5.36 11.89 19.44
C TYR A 133 4.35 11.36 18.40
N PRO A 134 4.73 10.34 17.61
CA PRO A 134 3.86 9.79 16.58
C PRO A 134 2.53 9.26 17.13
N GLU A 135 2.44 9.00 18.43
CA GLU A 135 1.22 8.55 19.11
C GLU A 135 0.08 9.56 19.18
N LYS A 136 0.40 10.83 19.03
CA LYS A 136 -0.60 11.91 18.96
C LYS A 136 -0.85 12.38 17.53
N SER A 137 -0.23 11.74 16.54
CA SER A 137 -0.44 12.08 15.14
C SER A 137 -1.85 11.65 14.68
N ALA A 138 -2.45 12.44 13.80
CA ALA A 138 -3.75 12.12 13.20
C ALA A 138 -3.76 10.73 12.55
N LEU A 139 -2.64 10.32 11.94
CA LEU A 139 -2.48 9.00 11.34
C LEU A 139 -2.54 7.85 12.36
N ALA A 140 -1.84 7.97 13.50
CA ALA A 140 -1.92 6.95 14.55
C ALA A 140 -3.32 6.90 15.16
N GLN A 141 -3.96 8.06 15.32
CA GLN A 141 -5.31 8.15 15.86
C GLN A 141 -6.36 7.56 14.89
N SER A 142 -6.19 7.74 13.58
CA SER A 142 -7.09 7.15 12.57
C SER A 142 -7.01 5.62 12.59
N ILE A 143 -5.81 5.04 12.74
CA ILE A 143 -5.66 3.58 12.84
C ILE A 143 -6.24 3.06 14.16
N ARG A 144 -5.94 3.72 15.28
CA ARG A 144 -6.42 3.33 16.61
C ARG A 144 -7.94 3.35 16.70
N SER A 145 -8.58 4.37 16.15
CA SER A 145 -10.03 4.48 16.20
C SER A 145 -10.69 3.29 15.52
N GLN A 146 -10.12 2.76 14.43
CA GLN A 146 -10.69 1.67 13.64
C GLN A 146 -10.52 0.27 14.27
N LEU A 147 -9.75 0.15 15.35
CA LEU A 147 -9.60 -1.13 16.07
C LEU A 147 -10.84 -1.44 16.92
N PRO A 148 -11.14 -2.74 17.17
CA PRO A 148 -12.25 -3.16 18.02
C PRO A 148 -12.16 -2.60 19.46
N TYR A 149 -10.95 -2.48 20.00
CA TYR A 149 -10.68 -1.95 21.34
C TYR A 149 -9.69 -0.80 21.27
N PRO A 150 -10.16 0.46 21.23
CA PRO A 150 -9.28 1.62 21.07
C PRO A 150 -8.44 1.90 22.33
N ASP A 151 -8.96 1.57 23.52
CA ASP A 151 -8.29 1.84 24.81
C ASP A 151 -7.20 0.81 25.15
N GLU A 152 -7.28 -0.40 24.58
CA GLU A 152 -6.28 -1.47 24.69
C GLU A 152 -5.37 -1.55 23.45
N ALA A 153 -5.38 -0.51 22.61
CA ALA A 153 -4.66 -0.54 21.34
C ALA A 153 -3.14 -0.71 21.56
N PRO A 154 -2.48 -1.57 20.76
CA PRO A 154 -1.05 -1.79 20.87
C PRO A 154 -0.24 -0.50 20.65
N PRO A 155 1.02 -0.46 21.09
CA PRO A 155 1.88 0.72 20.92
C PRO A 155 2.00 1.09 19.44
N VAL A 156 2.18 2.38 19.17
CA VAL A 156 2.12 2.93 17.79
C VAL A 156 3.08 2.28 16.83
N LYS A 157 4.25 1.86 17.33
CA LYS A 157 5.24 1.14 16.54
C LYS A 157 4.67 -0.16 15.96
N GLU A 158 3.86 -0.88 16.72
CA GLU A 158 3.21 -2.11 16.28
C GLU A 158 2.02 -1.82 15.36
N LEU A 159 1.25 -0.76 15.63
CA LEU A 159 0.17 -0.31 14.75
C LEU A 159 0.69 0.05 13.35
N PHE A 160 1.76 0.85 13.30
CA PHE A 160 2.41 1.22 12.06
C PHE A 160 3.06 0.00 11.40
N ALA A 161 3.70 -0.88 12.15
CA ALA A 161 4.28 -2.10 11.59
C ALA A 161 3.24 -3.02 10.95
N MET A 162 2.00 -3.07 11.46
CA MET A 162 0.91 -3.83 10.86
C MET A 162 0.52 -3.26 9.49
N VAL A 163 0.30 -1.95 9.40
CA VAL A 163 -0.03 -1.27 8.14
C VAL A 163 1.14 -1.35 7.16
N ASP A 164 2.36 -1.12 7.63
CA ASP A 164 3.57 -1.15 6.82
C ASP A 164 3.87 -2.56 6.28
N ARG A 165 3.56 -3.62 7.04
CA ARG A 165 3.70 -5.01 6.56
C ARG A 165 2.72 -5.30 5.43
N ASP A 166 1.46 -4.92 5.58
CA ASP A 166 0.46 -5.10 4.53
C ASP A 166 0.84 -4.35 3.25
N LEU A 167 1.28 -3.09 3.38
CA LEU A 167 1.72 -2.30 2.23
C LEU A 167 3.02 -2.80 1.61
N LYS A 168 3.92 -3.42 2.40
CA LYS A 168 5.15 -3.99 1.87
C LYS A 168 4.88 -5.27 1.06
N GLU A 169 3.94 -6.09 1.50
CA GLU A 169 3.62 -7.37 0.86
C GLU A 169 2.65 -7.21 -0.32
N ASN A 170 1.62 -6.35 -0.16
CA ASN A 170 0.49 -6.26 -1.09
C ASN A 170 0.27 -4.86 -1.68
N GLY A 171 1.14 -3.88 -1.35
CA GLY A 171 0.91 -2.48 -1.63
C GLY A 171 1.08 -2.08 -3.09
N GLN A 172 0.02 -1.52 -3.67
CA GLN A 172 0.08 -0.77 -4.92
C GLN A 172 0.17 0.72 -4.61
N TRP A 173 1.22 1.38 -5.10
CA TRP A 173 1.49 2.79 -4.85
C TRP A 173 1.00 3.68 -6.00
N ILE A 174 0.12 4.62 -5.69
CA ILE A 174 -0.46 5.57 -6.64
C ILE A 174 -0.15 6.98 -6.12
N GLY A 175 0.94 7.55 -6.62
CA GLY A 175 1.44 8.85 -6.18
C GLY A 175 1.77 8.87 -4.69
N ARG A 176 0.91 9.49 -3.88
CA ARG A 176 1.04 9.56 -2.41
C ARG A 176 0.13 8.58 -1.66
N LEU A 177 -0.68 7.79 -2.35
CA LEU A 177 -1.58 6.81 -1.78
C LEU A 177 -0.97 5.40 -1.90
N GLY A 178 -0.94 4.64 -0.83
CA GLY A 178 -0.60 3.21 -0.83
C GLY A 178 -1.85 2.39 -0.56
N VAL A 179 -2.20 1.46 -1.46
CA VAL A 179 -3.35 0.57 -1.30
C VAL A 179 -2.84 -0.85 -1.08
N GLY A 180 -3.01 -1.36 0.14
CA GLY A 180 -2.67 -2.73 0.54
C GLY A 180 -3.82 -3.71 0.35
N LYS A 181 -3.78 -4.83 1.08
CA LYS A 181 -4.88 -5.81 1.11
C LYS A 181 -5.89 -5.49 2.20
N GLU A 182 -5.41 -4.99 3.33
CA GLU A 182 -6.23 -4.67 4.51
C GLU A 182 -6.31 -3.16 4.75
N TRP A 183 -5.26 -2.42 4.39
CA TRP A 183 -5.15 -0.99 4.68
C TRP A 183 -4.94 -0.14 3.43
N VAL A 184 -5.48 1.08 3.46
CA VAL A 184 -5.18 2.17 2.54
C VAL A 184 -4.49 3.26 3.34
N LEU A 185 -3.32 3.69 2.87
CA LEU A 185 -2.50 4.73 3.48
C LEU A 185 -2.43 5.96 2.56
N GLY A 186 -3.04 7.05 3.01
CA GLY A 186 -2.96 8.37 2.38
C GLY A 186 -2.33 9.39 3.31
N ASP A 187 -3.00 10.52 3.51
CA ASP A 187 -2.68 11.45 4.61
C ASP A 187 -3.14 10.89 5.97
N GLU A 188 -4.21 10.08 5.95
CA GLU A 188 -4.68 9.21 7.02
C GLU A 188 -4.71 7.74 6.55
N ALA A 189 -4.90 6.81 7.47
CA ALA A 189 -5.04 5.39 7.14
C ALA A 189 -6.47 4.90 7.40
N SER A 190 -6.98 4.07 6.50
CA SER A 190 -8.30 3.42 6.52
C SER A 190 -8.18 1.93 6.28
N ALA A 191 -8.95 1.13 7.02
CA ALA A 191 -9.13 -0.28 6.79
C ALA A 191 -10.12 -0.50 5.63
N LEU A 192 -9.70 -1.24 4.60
CA LEU A 192 -10.49 -1.52 3.40
C LEU A 192 -11.85 -2.18 3.73
N SER A 193 -11.92 -2.94 4.81
CA SER A 193 -13.14 -3.61 5.28
C SER A 193 -14.21 -2.66 5.82
N ARG A 194 -13.82 -1.47 6.24
CA ARG A 194 -14.72 -0.47 6.84
C ARG A 194 -15.16 0.60 5.85
N ILE A 195 -14.43 0.78 4.74
CA ILE A 195 -14.80 1.72 3.67
C ILE A 195 -16.23 1.45 3.15
N ARG A 196 -17.06 2.50 3.21
CA ARG A 196 -18.45 2.50 2.69
C ARG A 196 -18.61 3.31 1.43
N GLY A 197 -17.81 4.36 1.26
CA GLY A 197 -17.84 5.20 0.07
C GLY A 197 -16.47 5.74 -0.33
N VAL A 198 -16.25 5.89 -1.62
CA VAL A 198 -15.05 6.48 -2.22
C VAL A 198 -15.46 7.51 -3.26
N PHE A 199 -15.00 8.75 -3.10
CA PHE A 199 -15.42 9.88 -3.90
C PHE A 199 -14.24 10.66 -4.48
N ASP A 200 -14.25 10.92 -5.78
CA ASP A 200 -13.25 11.75 -6.44
C ASP A 200 -13.65 13.23 -6.45
N ARG A 201 -12.73 14.11 -6.06
CA ARG A 201 -12.89 15.56 -6.17
C ARG A 201 -11.85 16.11 -7.13
N VAL A 202 -12.33 16.60 -8.26
CA VAL A 202 -11.52 17.33 -9.24
C VAL A 202 -12.08 18.74 -9.36
N GLU A 203 -11.51 19.66 -8.59
CA GLU A 203 -11.97 21.05 -8.56
C GLU A 203 -11.00 21.96 -9.30
N ARG A 204 -11.54 22.80 -10.20
CA ARG A 204 -10.79 23.85 -10.89
C ARG A 204 -10.98 25.16 -10.11
N ARG A 205 -9.96 25.57 -9.37
CA ARG A 205 -9.94 26.88 -8.71
C ARG A 205 -9.33 27.92 -9.64
N THR A 206 -10.10 28.94 -9.98
CA THR A 206 -9.61 30.11 -10.70
C THR A 206 -9.47 31.27 -9.72
N SER A 207 -8.23 31.70 -9.48
CA SER A 207 -7.98 32.92 -8.70
C SER A 207 -7.67 34.07 -9.66
N HIS A 208 -8.41 35.16 -9.53
CA HIS A 208 -8.15 36.40 -10.25
C HIS A 208 -7.26 37.29 -9.38
N SER A 209 -6.06 37.61 -9.88
CA SER A 209 -5.14 38.55 -9.25
C SER A 209 -4.78 39.60 -10.29
N GLY A 210 -5.51 40.71 -10.31
CA GLY A 210 -5.41 41.72 -11.36
C GLY A 210 -5.78 41.14 -12.74
N GLU A 211 -4.95 41.41 -13.75
CA GLU A 211 -5.17 41.00 -15.15
C GLU A 211 -4.83 39.52 -15.44
N ARG A 212 -4.21 38.80 -14.49
CA ARG A 212 -3.84 37.39 -14.65
C ARG A 212 -4.85 36.48 -13.97
N THR A 213 -5.44 35.59 -14.77
CA THR A 213 -6.23 34.45 -14.27
C THR A 213 -5.29 33.28 -14.01
N ARG A 214 -5.13 32.89 -12.74
CA ARG A 214 -4.39 31.68 -12.38
C ARG A 214 -5.37 30.54 -12.17
N VAL A 215 -5.23 29.48 -12.95
CA VAL A 215 -6.01 28.24 -12.81
C VAL A 215 -5.20 27.25 -11.98
N THR A 216 -5.75 26.80 -10.87
CA THR A 216 -5.17 25.76 -10.01
C THR A 216 -6.13 24.58 -9.96
N TYR A 217 -5.66 23.38 -10.22
CA TYR A 217 -6.45 22.16 -10.08
C TYR A 217 -6.19 21.53 -8.71
N LEU A 218 -7.26 21.16 -8.02
CA LEU A 218 -7.22 20.40 -6.78
C LEU A 218 -7.73 19.00 -7.07
N TYR A 219 -6.86 18.00 -6.83
CA TYR A 219 -7.13 16.59 -7.01
C TYR A 219 -7.15 15.91 -5.65
N GLU A 220 -8.33 15.54 -5.16
CA GLU A 220 -8.50 14.90 -3.86
C GLU A 220 -9.32 13.62 -3.99
N LEU A 221 -8.95 12.62 -3.20
CA LEU A 221 -9.72 11.40 -3.00
C LEU A 221 -10.31 11.42 -1.59
N TRP A 222 -11.62 11.20 -1.50
CA TRP A 222 -12.37 11.20 -0.26
C TRP A 222 -12.86 9.78 0.04
N ILE A 223 -12.56 9.28 1.24
CA ILE A 223 -12.98 7.96 1.71
C ILE A 223 -13.89 8.17 2.92
N ILE A 224 -15.05 7.51 2.91
CA ILE A 224 -16.01 7.52 4.01
C ILE A 224 -16.02 6.16 4.67
N ASP A 225 -15.82 6.17 5.99
CA ASP A 225 -15.78 4.98 6.82
C ASP A 225 -17.17 4.56 7.37
N ASP A 226 -17.25 3.39 8.00
CA ASP A 226 -18.47 2.87 8.67
C ASP A 226 -18.95 3.73 9.85
N ARG A 227 -18.15 4.70 10.27
CA ARG A 227 -18.45 5.70 11.30
C ARG A 227 -18.81 7.08 10.74
N GLN A 228 -19.05 7.17 9.42
CA GLN A 228 -19.24 8.43 8.70
C GLN A 228 -18.02 9.39 8.82
N GLN A 229 -16.86 8.87 9.24
CA GLN A 229 -15.63 9.66 9.28
C GLN A 229 -15.07 9.85 7.87
N GLN A 230 -14.67 11.07 7.57
CA GLN A 230 -14.18 11.46 6.26
C GLN A 230 -12.66 11.53 6.28
N GLN A 231 -12.04 10.88 5.32
CA GLN A 231 -10.61 10.99 5.08
C GLN A 231 -10.37 11.56 3.69
N SER A 232 -9.54 12.59 3.59
CA SER A 232 -9.14 13.16 2.31
C SER A 232 -7.65 12.93 2.07
N THR A 233 -7.29 12.63 0.84
CA THR A 233 -5.89 12.53 0.43
C THR A 233 -5.66 13.33 -0.84
N THR A 234 -4.67 14.21 -0.79
CA THR A 234 -4.29 15.08 -1.91
C THR A 234 -3.36 14.35 -2.88
N LEU A 235 -3.75 14.34 -4.15
CA LEU A 235 -3.02 13.73 -5.26
C LEU A 235 -2.49 14.80 -6.22
N ARG A 236 -1.50 14.45 -7.05
CA ARG A 236 -0.82 15.44 -7.91
C ARG A 236 -1.49 15.61 -9.26
N SER A 237 -2.18 14.59 -9.73
CA SER A 237 -2.77 14.57 -11.07
C SER A 237 -4.13 13.90 -11.10
N LYS A 238 -4.95 14.24 -12.10
CA LYS A 238 -6.23 13.58 -12.36
C LYS A 238 -6.07 12.07 -12.58
N LYS A 239 -5.03 11.69 -13.31
CA LYS A 239 -4.73 10.29 -13.61
C LYS A 239 -4.46 9.48 -12.34
N GLU A 240 -3.73 10.04 -11.38
CA GLU A 240 -3.52 9.41 -10.07
C GLU A 240 -4.84 9.18 -9.32
N VAL A 241 -5.79 10.11 -9.41
CA VAL A 241 -7.12 9.95 -8.76
C VAL A 241 -7.90 8.82 -9.43
N GLU A 242 -7.94 8.80 -10.76
CA GLU A 242 -8.66 7.78 -11.53
C GLU A 242 -8.07 6.38 -11.28
N GLU A 243 -6.74 6.26 -11.29
CA GLU A 243 -6.04 5.00 -11.00
C GLU A 243 -6.30 4.54 -9.56
N ALA A 244 -6.32 5.48 -8.60
CA ALA A 244 -6.64 5.17 -7.20
C ALA A 244 -8.08 4.67 -7.03
N VAL A 245 -9.05 5.31 -7.68
CA VAL A 245 -10.45 4.87 -7.68
C VAL A 245 -10.58 3.48 -8.32
N GLU A 246 -9.88 3.22 -9.42
CA GLU A 246 -9.93 1.90 -10.08
C GLU A 246 -9.30 0.80 -9.20
N CYS A 247 -8.17 1.09 -8.57
CA CYS A 247 -7.53 0.17 -7.62
C CYS A 247 -8.47 -0.15 -6.44
N LEU A 248 -9.09 0.87 -5.86
CA LEU A 248 -10.06 0.71 -4.77
C LEU A 248 -11.33 -0.02 -5.22
N ARG A 249 -11.77 0.17 -6.46
CA ARG A 249 -12.91 -0.58 -7.02
C ARG A 249 -12.63 -2.07 -7.13
N LYS A 250 -11.40 -2.45 -7.46
CA LYS A 250 -10.96 -3.87 -7.48
C LYS A 250 -10.88 -4.46 -6.08
N ARG A 251 -10.44 -3.68 -5.08
CA ARG A 251 -10.25 -4.14 -3.70
C ARG A 251 -11.51 -4.11 -2.84
N VAL A 252 -12.38 -3.12 -3.04
CA VAL A 252 -13.64 -2.89 -2.29
C VAL A 252 -14.81 -2.65 -3.25
N PRO A 253 -15.21 -3.67 -4.04
CA PRO A 253 -16.29 -3.53 -5.03
C PRO A 253 -17.67 -3.25 -4.41
N ALA A 254 -17.87 -3.56 -3.12
CA ALA A 254 -19.14 -3.34 -2.43
C ALA A 254 -19.37 -1.88 -1.99
N ALA A 255 -18.32 -1.05 -1.96
CA ALA A 255 -18.40 0.36 -1.58
C ALA A 255 -19.11 1.19 -2.66
N VAL A 256 -19.67 2.33 -2.25
CA VAL A 256 -20.30 3.28 -3.17
C VAL A 256 -19.22 4.16 -3.80
N PHE A 257 -19.22 4.28 -5.12
CA PHE A 257 -18.30 5.14 -5.87
C PHE A 257 -19.06 6.28 -6.51
N GLY A 258 -18.57 7.50 -6.36
CA GLY A 258 -19.21 8.68 -6.95
C GLY A 258 -18.26 9.87 -7.03
N LYS A 259 -18.78 11.01 -7.49
CA LYS A 259 -18.06 12.28 -7.46
C LYS A 259 -18.29 13.00 -6.14
N TYR A 260 -17.33 13.81 -5.74
CA TYR A 260 -17.52 14.78 -4.67
C TYR A 260 -18.72 15.68 -5.00
N ASP A 261 -19.61 15.87 -4.02
CA ASP A 261 -20.90 16.57 -4.14
C ASP A 261 -22.04 15.81 -4.86
N SER A 262 -21.86 14.51 -5.13
CA SER A 262 -22.97 13.68 -5.59
C SER A 262 -24.02 13.48 -4.49
N LYS A 263 -25.24 13.08 -4.88
CA LYS A 263 -26.31 12.79 -3.92
C LYS A 263 -25.88 11.67 -2.96
N GLU A 264 -25.21 10.65 -3.48
CA GLU A 264 -24.72 9.51 -2.70
C GLU A 264 -23.69 9.92 -1.65
N TYR A 265 -22.84 10.93 -1.95
CA TYR A 265 -21.90 11.48 -0.98
C TYR A 265 -22.62 12.20 0.17
N ARG A 266 -23.61 13.05 -0.15
CA ARG A 266 -24.39 13.77 0.87
C ARG A 266 -25.24 12.82 1.71
N ASP A 267 -25.84 11.81 1.07
CA ASP A 267 -26.65 10.78 1.73
C ASP A 267 -25.79 9.94 2.70
N LEU A 268 -24.52 9.66 2.40
CA LEU A 268 -23.62 8.95 3.32
C LEU A 268 -23.11 9.83 4.47
N LEU A 269 -22.88 11.13 4.21
CA LEU A 269 -22.32 12.04 5.21
C LEU A 269 -23.34 12.54 6.23
N HIS A 270 -24.57 12.78 5.77
CA HIS A 270 -25.65 13.34 6.58
C HIS A 270 -26.77 12.33 6.82
N ALA A 271 -26.46 11.03 6.75
CA ALA A 271 -27.41 9.98 7.03
C ALA A 271 -27.79 9.99 8.51
N ASP A 272 -29.09 10.13 8.77
CA ASP A 272 -29.69 9.82 10.06
C ASP A 272 -29.52 8.32 10.39
N GLU A 273 -29.66 7.92 11.66
CA GLU A 273 -29.47 6.53 12.10
C GLU A 273 -30.26 5.50 11.28
N GLU A 274 -31.52 5.82 10.93
CA GLU A 274 -32.35 4.92 10.13
C GLU A 274 -31.86 4.81 8.67
N GLN A 275 -31.46 5.94 8.09
CA GLN A 275 -30.90 5.97 6.72
C GLN A 275 -29.57 5.22 6.67
N TRP A 276 -28.73 5.41 7.69
CA TRP A 276 -27.47 4.72 7.84
C TRP A 276 -27.66 3.20 7.94
N TYR A 277 -28.63 2.74 8.73
CA TYR A 277 -28.95 1.32 8.84
C TYR A 277 -29.39 0.71 7.50
N ARG A 278 -30.14 1.46 6.68
CA ARG A 278 -30.51 1.02 5.32
C ARG A 278 -29.29 0.91 4.41
N LEU A 279 -28.42 1.93 4.41
CA LEU A 279 -27.17 1.94 3.62
C LEU A 279 -26.23 0.80 4.02
N GLU A 280 -26.09 0.52 5.32
CA GLU A 280 -25.29 -0.59 5.84
C GLU A 280 -25.87 -1.95 5.43
N ARG A 281 -27.20 -2.09 5.43
CA ARG A 281 -27.87 -3.32 4.94
C ARG A 281 -27.60 -3.53 3.45
N GLU A 282 -27.73 -2.49 2.64
CA GLU A 282 -27.43 -2.55 1.21
C GLU A 282 -25.96 -2.89 0.95
N TYR A 283 -25.04 -2.29 1.70
CA TYR A 283 -23.62 -2.60 1.63
C TYR A 283 -23.37 -4.08 1.91
N ARG A 284 -23.95 -4.64 2.98
CA ARG A 284 -23.83 -6.07 3.32
C ARG A 284 -24.40 -6.96 2.22
N GLN A 285 -25.53 -6.59 1.61
CA GLN A 285 -26.10 -7.32 0.49
C GLN A 285 -25.22 -7.28 -0.77
N ARG A 286 -24.60 -6.13 -1.08
CA ARG A 286 -23.63 -6.02 -2.18
C ARG A 286 -22.40 -6.87 -1.92
N LYS A 287 -21.86 -6.81 -0.70
CA LYS A 287 -20.72 -7.61 -0.27
C LYS A 287 -21.00 -9.11 -0.38
N ALA A 288 -22.12 -9.58 0.15
CA ALA A 288 -22.52 -10.98 0.06
C ALA A 288 -22.64 -11.46 -1.40
N ARG A 289 -23.25 -10.65 -2.27
CA ARG A 289 -23.36 -10.95 -3.72
C ARG A 289 -22.00 -11.08 -4.41
N VAL A 290 -21.06 -10.18 -4.11
CA VAL A 290 -19.71 -10.26 -4.69
C VAL A 290 -18.95 -11.48 -4.18
N GLU A 291 -19.06 -11.79 -2.88
CA GLU A 291 -18.45 -12.98 -2.30
C GLU A 291 -19.03 -14.27 -2.90
N GLU A 292 -20.34 -14.33 -3.13
CA GLU A 292 -21.02 -15.44 -3.78
C GLU A 292 -20.57 -15.59 -5.24
N GLN A 293 -20.53 -14.50 -6.01
CA GLN A 293 -20.01 -14.52 -7.39
C GLN A 293 -18.56 -15.00 -7.46
N THR A 294 -17.71 -14.53 -6.55
CA THR A 294 -16.31 -14.94 -6.48
C THR A 294 -16.20 -16.43 -6.16
N ARG A 295 -17.02 -16.93 -5.22
CA ARG A 295 -17.08 -18.37 -4.90
C ARG A 295 -17.58 -19.19 -6.07
N GLU A 296 -18.62 -18.75 -6.77
CA GLU A 296 -19.14 -19.44 -7.96
C GLU A 296 -18.10 -19.49 -9.08
N GLU A 297 -17.33 -18.42 -9.28
CA GLU A 297 -16.22 -18.40 -10.24
C GLU A 297 -15.08 -19.34 -9.82
N GLU A 298 -14.67 -19.32 -8.54
CA GLU A 298 -13.68 -20.26 -8.00
C GLU A 298 -14.16 -21.72 -8.13
N ASP A 299 -15.43 -21.99 -7.83
CA ASP A 299 -16.04 -23.33 -7.95
C ASP A 299 -16.14 -23.77 -9.40
N ARG A 300 -16.48 -22.87 -10.34
CA ARG A 300 -16.47 -23.16 -11.78
C ARG A 300 -15.05 -23.48 -12.27
N LEU A 301 -14.04 -22.73 -11.82
CA LEU A 301 -12.64 -22.98 -12.16
C LEU A 301 -12.15 -24.32 -11.58
N ALA A 302 -12.56 -24.67 -10.36
CA ALA A 302 -12.25 -25.96 -9.75
C ALA A 302 -12.98 -27.13 -10.44
N GLN A 303 -14.24 -26.95 -10.84
CA GLN A 303 -15.04 -27.96 -11.56
C GLN A 303 -14.56 -28.21 -12.99
N ASN A 304 -13.87 -27.24 -13.61
CA ASN A 304 -13.23 -27.40 -14.91
C ASN A 304 -11.92 -28.21 -14.85
N GLN A 305 -11.66 -28.90 -13.74
CA GLN A 305 -10.47 -29.72 -13.52
C GLN A 305 -10.85 -31.14 -13.15
N VAL A 306 -9.98 -32.06 -13.54
CA VAL A 306 -10.11 -33.48 -13.26
C VAL A 306 -9.01 -33.87 -12.28
N LEU A 307 -9.42 -34.39 -11.11
CA LEU A 307 -8.54 -34.95 -10.09
C LEU A 307 -8.50 -36.47 -10.25
N THR A 308 -7.32 -37.01 -10.47
CA THR A 308 -7.04 -38.45 -10.41
C THR A 308 -6.35 -38.76 -9.09
N LEU A 309 -7.00 -39.60 -8.30
CA LEU A 309 -6.51 -40.07 -7.00
C LEU A 309 -5.53 -41.26 -7.17
N PRO A 310 -4.71 -41.57 -6.14
CA PRO A 310 -3.76 -42.67 -6.21
C PRO A 310 -4.38 -44.06 -6.43
N ASP A 311 -5.65 -44.23 -6.06
CA ASP A 311 -6.43 -45.45 -6.29
C ASP A 311 -6.95 -45.58 -7.73
N GLY A 312 -6.67 -44.60 -8.58
CA GLY A 312 -7.14 -44.52 -9.96
C GLY A 312 -8.56 -43.97 -10.11
N SER A 313 -9.23 -43.60 -9.03
CA SER A 313 -10.53 -42.94 -9.10
C SER A 313 -10.39 -41.50 -9.60
N VAL A 314 -11.40 -41.06 -10.35
CA VAL A 314 -11.42 -39.76 -11.02
C VAL A 314 -12.61 -38.96 -10.54
N THR A 315 -12.38 -37.73 -10.10
CA THR A 315 -13.45 -36.80 -9.66
C THR A 315 -13.23 -35.40 -10.22
N SER A 316 -14.32 -34.77 -10.66
CA SER A 316 -14.37 -33.35 -11.01
C SER A 316 -14.87 -32.47 -9.85
N ARG A 317 -15.37 -33.09 -8.77
CA ARG A 317 -15.77 -32.39 -7.54
C ARG A 317 -14.58 -32.29 -6.61
N ILE A 318 -13.76 -31.27 -6.82
CA ILE A 318 -12.55 -31.05 -6.04
C ILE A 318 -12.89 -30.09 -4.89
N THR A 319 -12.87 -30.59 -3.66
CA THR A 319 -12.96 -29.74 -2.45
C THR A 319 -11.61 -29.67 -1.76
N TRP A 320 -11.32 -28.52 -1.14
CA TRP A 320 -10.05 -28.34 -0.43
C TRP A 320 -9.86 -29.33 0.73
N ASP A 321 -10.92 -29.66 1.47
CA ASP A 321 -10.84 -30.62 2.57
C ASP A 321 -10.37 -32.00 2.10
N THR A 322 -10.84 -32.42 0.91
CA THR A 322 -10.40 -33.66 0.27
C THR A 322 -8.89 -33.60 -0.01
N LEU A 323 -8.40 -32.55 -0.68
CA LEU A 323 -6.97 -32.38 -0.99
C LEU A 323 -6.09 -32.33 0.27
N ARG A 324 -6.55 -31.66 1.33
CA ARG A 324 -5.83 -31.56 2.59
C ARG A 324 -5.73 -32.91 3.30
N GLU A 325 -6.80 -33.69 3.31
CA GLU A 325 -6.80 -35.04 3.88
C GLU A 325 -5.80 -35.94 3.12
N TRP A 326 -5.75 -35.82 1.79
CA TRP A 326 -4.79 -36.55 0.96
C TRP A 326 -3.34 -36.17 1.22
N LEU A 327 -3.02 -34.89 1.32
CA LEU A 327 -1.66 -34.44 1.65
C LEU A 327 -1.17 -34.95 3.01
N LEU A 328 -2.10 -35.14 3.98
CA LEU A 328 -1.79 -35.66 5.31
C LEU A 328 -1.74 -37.19 5.37
N ARG A 329 -2.27 -37.89 4.37
CA ARG A 329 -2.39 -39.36 4.36
C ARG A 329 -1.03 -40.08 4.53
N PRO A 330 0.08 -39.68 3.87
CA PRO A 330 1.36 -40.39 4.04
C PRO A 330 1.94 -40.27 5.45
N SER A 331 1.72 -39.13 6.11
CA SER A 331 2.13 -38.93 7.50
C SER A 331 1.28 -39.74 8.50
N ARG A 332 0.04 -40.08 8.13
CA ARG A 332 -0.90 -40.82 9.01
C ARG A 332 -0.90 -42.33 8.80
N THR A 333 -0.75 -42.78 7.56
CA THR A 333 -0.94 -44.19 7.16
C THR A 333 0.32 -44.82 6.58
N GLY A 334 1.36 -44.03 6.27
CA GLY A 334 2.58 -44.52 5.61
C GLY A 334 2.42 -44.79 4.11
N GLU A 335 1.22 -44.65 3.56
CA GLU A 335 0.95 -44.82 2.12
C GLU A 335 1.15 -43.49 1.38
N SER A 336 2.11 -43.47 0.45
CA SER A 336 2.34 -42.36 -0.47
C SER A 336 1.91 -42.73 -1.88
N GLY A 337 1.06 -41.91 -2.51
CA GLY A 337 0.63 -42.11 -3.88
C GLY A 337 0.55 -40.80 -4.66
N PRO A 338 0.76 -40.82 -5.99
CA PRO A 338 0.69 -39.62 -6.82
C PRO A 338 -0.74 -39.12 -6.95
N LEU A 339 -0.92 -37.83 -6.69
CA LEU A 339 -2.13 -37.09 -6.98
C LEU A 339 -1.93 -36.34 -8.30
N GLN A 340 -2.87 -36.43 -9.24
CA GLN A 340 -2.77 -35.73 -10.51
C GLN A 340 -3.98 -34.82 -10.73
N MET A 341 -3.73 -33.58 -11.11
CA MET A 341 -4.76 -32.60 -11.51
C MET A 341 -4.54 -32.18 -12.95
N VAL A 342 -5.61 -32.25 -13.75
CA VAL A 342 -5.61 -31.88 -15.17
C VAL A 342 -6.74 -30.89 -15.41
N PRO A 343 -6.45 -29.62 -15.75
CA PRO A 343 -7.47 -28.68 -16.17
C PRO A 343 -7.99 -29.02 -17.57
N GLY A 344 -9.26 -28.71 -17.83
CA GLY A 344 -9.87 -28.88 -19.15
C GLY A 344 -9.31 -27.91 -20.21
N ILE A 345 -8.72 -26.80 -19.77
CA ILE A 345 -7.99 -25.82 -20.60
C ILE A 345 -6.61 -25.59 -19.95
N PRO A 346 -5.49 -25.68 -20.71
CA PRO A 346 -4.17 -25.41 -20.17
C PRO A 346 -4.05 -24.02 -19.55
N PHE A 347 -3.47 -23.93 -18.35
CA PHE A 347 -3.25 -22.66 -17.66
C PHE A 347 -2.03 -21.93 -18.23
N GLN A 348 -2.10 -20.62 -18.39
CA GLN A 348 -1.01 -19.80 -18.93
C GLN A 348 -0.18 -19.21 -17.78
N GLY A 349 1.13 -19.48 -17.74
CA GLY A 349 2.03 -18.97 -16.71
C GLY A 349 3.43 -18.73 -17.25
N GLU A 350 4.02 -17.58 -16.90
CA GLU A 350 5.36 -17.15 -17.38
C GLU A 350 5.54 -17.29 -18.92
N GLY A 351 4.45 -17.11 -19.69
CA GLY A 351 4.44 -17.21 -21.16
C GLY A 351 4.32 -18.63 -21.73
N ARG A 352 4.00 -19.63 -20.89
CA ARG A 352 3.90 -21.05 -21.26
C ARG A 352 2.56 -21.66 -20.83
N PRO A 353 1.96 -22.57 -21.63
CA PRO A 353 0.79 -23.33 -21.23
C PRO A 353 1.18 -24.55 -20.37
N PHE A 354 0.45 -24.80 -19.28
CA PHE A 354 0.61 -25.97 -18.41
C PHE A 354 -0.65 -26.82 -18.42
N SER A 355 -0.49 -28.12 -18.63
CA SER A 355 -1.60 -29.06 -18.83
C SER A 355 -1.83 -29.99 -17.64
N ARG A 356 -0.87 -30.11 -16.71
CA ARG A 356 -0.99 -31.06 -15.60
C ARG A 356 -0.12 -30.67 -14.41
N LEU A 357 -0.67 -30.88 -13.22
CA LEU A 357 0.04 -30.83 -11.96
C LEU A 357 0.02 -32.21 -11.30
N VAL A 358 1.19 -32.73 -10.95
CA VAL A 358 1.35 -33.98 -10.20
C VAL A 358 1.97 -33.67 -8.85
N CYS A 359 1.34 -34.16 -7.79
CA CYS A 359 1.78 -33.97 -6.42
C CYS A 359 2.09 -35.34 -5.81
N LEU A 360 3.31 -35.49 -5.32
CA LEU A 360 3.82 -36.68 -4.65
C LEU A 360 4.11 -36.30 -3.20
N PRO A 361 3.18 -36.57 -2.28
CA PRO A 361 3.35 -36.20 -0.89
C PRO A 361 4.44 -37.08 -0.27
N GLY A 362 5.44 -36.45 0.34
CA GLY A 362 6.55 -37.15 0.98
C GLY A 362 6.10 -37.88 2.23
N GLY A 363 6.71 -39.04 2.49
CA GLY A 363 6.56 -39.76 3.75
C GLY A 363 7.26 -39.05 4.91
N ALA A 364 7.96 -39.80 5.77
CA ALA A 364 8.58 -39.32 7.01
C ALA A 364 9.56 -38.12 6.86
N GLN A 365 10.01 -37.78 5.65
CA GLN A 365 10.89 -36.65 5.36
C GLN A 365 10.15 -35.30 5.16
N GLY A 366 8.81 -35.28 5.14
CA GLY A 366 8.00 -34.05 5.23
C GLY A 366 8.01 -33.11 4.01
N LEU A 367 8.74 -33.44 2.94
CA LEU A 367 8.78 -32.67 1.70
C LEU A 367 7.88 -33.31 0.63
N THR A 368 6.97 -32.51 0.10
CA THR A 368 6.07 -32.89 -0.99
C THR A 368 6.70 -32.49 -2.32
N ARG A 369 6.88 -33.46 -3.22
CA ARG A 369 7.39 -33.18 -4.57
C ARG A 369 6.24 -32.77 -5.47
N ILE A 370 6.35 -31.59 -6.06
CA ILE A 370 5.40 -31.11 -7.07
C ILE A 370 6.06 -31.17 -8.44
N LEU A 371 5.29 -31.57 -9.44
CA LEU A 371 5.69 -31.59 -10.84
C LEU A 371 4.62 -30.90 -11.70
N LEU A 372 5.02 -29.90 -12.47
CA LEU A 372 4.18 -29.16 -13.41
C LEU A 372 4.60 -29.54 -14.84
N GLU A 373 3.68 -30.06 -15.63
CA GLU A 373 3.92 -30.48 -17.01
C GLU A 373 3.45 -29.39 -18.00
N GLU A 374 4.32 -29.03 -18.95
CA GLU A 374 3.98 -28.11 -20.05
C GLU A 374 2.98 -28.77 -21.01
N ASP A 375 2.06 -27.99 -21.56
CA ASP A 375 1.19 -28.48 -22.62
C ASP A 375 1.98 -28.66 -23.93
N SER A 376 1.75 -29.79 -24.60
CA SER A 376 2.36 -30.09 -25.90
C SER A 376 1.62 -29.40 -27.06
N GLY A 377 0.46 -28.78 -26.79
CA GLY A 377 -0.45 -28.25 -27.80
C GLY A 377 -1.30 -29.32 -28.49
N SER A 378 -1.17 -30.60 -28.10
CA SER A 378 -1.94 -31.71 -28.64
C SER A 378 -2.49 -32.62 -27.53
N PRO A 379 -3.81 -32.87 -27.47
CA PRO A 379 -4.44 -33.68 -26.40
C PRO A 379 -3.92 -35.12 -26.29
N ARG A 380 -3.28 -35.64 -27.33
CA ARG A 380 -2.75 -37.02 -27.40
C ARG A 380 -1.25 -37.10 -27.13
N GLU A 381 -0.54 -35.98 -27.09
CA GLU A 381 0.89 -35.96 -26.90
C GLU A 381 1.23 -35.44 -25.51
N PRO A 382 1.98 -36.20 -24.70
CA PRO A 382 2.42 -35.70 -23.42
C PRO A 382 3.38 -34.50 -23.53
N GLY A 383 3.40 -33.66 -22.51
CA GLY A 383 4.33 -32.53 -22.43
C GLY A 383 5.79 -32.97 -22.46
N ARG A 384 6.61 -32.30 -23.28
CA ARG A 384 8.05 -32.58 -23.42
C ARG A 384 8.85 -32.12 -22.20
N TYR A 385 8.44 -31.02 -21.58
CA TYR A 385 9.11 -30.44 -20.43
C TYR A 385 8.20 -30.44 -19.20
N ALA A 386 8.83 -30.53 -18.04
CA ALA A 386 8.19 -30.32 -16.75
C ALA A 386 9.11 -29.57 -15.79
N TRP A 387 8.52 -29.00 -14.75
CA TRP A 387 9.23 -28.36 -13.67
C TRP A 387 8.93 -29.12 -12.39
N THR A 388 9.97 -29.45 -11.63
CA THR A 388 9.80 -30.11 -10.33
C THR A 388 10.47 -29.35 -9.20
N ARG A 389 9.83 -29.38 -8.03
CA ARG A 389 10.35 -28.79 -6.80
C ARG A 389 9.87 -29.60 -5.60
N ASP A 390 10.79 -29.83 -4.67
CA ASP A 390 10.46 -30.39 -3.36
C ASP A 390 10.10 -29.23 -2.43
N VAL A 391 8.87 -29.22 -1.92
CA VAL A 391 8.30 -28.13 -1.13
C VAL A 391 7.80 -28.62 0.23
N THR A 392 7.74 -27.72 1.20
CA THR A 392 7.13 -28.04 2.51
C THR A 392 5.61 -28.20 2.39
N PHE A 393 4.97 -28.82 3.38
CA PHE A 393 3.50 -28.99 3.39
C PHE A 393 2.74 -27.66 3.18
N GLY A 394 3.15 -26.59 3.88
CA GLY A 394 2.48 -25.28 3.76
C GLY A 394 2.71 -24.59 2.41
N GLU A 395 3.82 -24.87 1.74
CA GLU A 395 4.07 -24.42 0.36
C GLU A 395 3.27 -25.26 -0.65
N ALA A 396 3.18 -26.57 -0.44
CA ALA A 396 2.36 -27.44 -1.27
C ALA A 396 0.89 -27.04 -1.23
N GLU A 397 0.36 -26.70 -0.04
CA GLU A 397 -0.99 -26.15 0.10
C GLU A 397 -1.18 -24.86 -0.72
N ARG A 398 -0.22 -23.94 -0.68
CA ARG A 398 -0.27 -22.71 -1.49
C ARG A 398 -0.27 -23.00 -2.99
N VAL A 399 0.58 -23.91 -3.46
CA VAL A 399 0.67 -24.27 -4.89
C VAL A 399 -0.62 -24.96 -5.37
N LEU A 400 -1.17 -25.89 -4.59
CA LEU A 400 -2.42 -26.58 -4.94
C LEU A 400 -3.61 -25.61 -4.95
N ARG A 401 -3.72 -24.71 -3.97
CA ARG A 401 -4.76 -23.68 -3.94
C ARG A 401 -4.63 -22.70 -5.11
N GLY A 402 -3.41 -22.31 -5.46
CA GLY A 402 -3.14 -21.50 -6.65
C GLY A 402 -3.59 -22.22 -7.92
N TRP A 403 -3.22 -23.50 -8.07
CA TRP A 403 -3.61 -24.30 -9.23
C TRP A 403 -5.12 -24.45 -9.38
N LEU A 404 -5.87 -24.62 -8.27
CA LEU A 404 -7.34 -24.65 -8.33
C LEU A 404 -7.94 -23.34 -8.87
N ARG A 405 -7.27 -22.22 -8.67
CA ARG A 405 -7.64 -20.90 -9.21
C ARG A 405 -7.11 -20.64 -10.62
N GLY A 406 -6.37 -21.58 -11.20
CA GLY A 406 -5.66 -21.37 -12.47
C GLY A 406 -4.39 -20.53 -12.36
N GLU A 407 -3.89 -20.29 -11.14
CA GLU A 407 -2.63 -19.58 -10.90
C GLU A 407 -1.45 -20.56 -10.94
N ILE A 408 -0.40 -20.20 -11.69
CA ILE A 408 0.84 -20.97 -11.75
C ILE A 408 1.88 -20.32 -10.83
N PRO A 409 2.55 -21.09 -9.93
CA PRO A 409 3.60 -20.56 -9.08
C PRO A 409 4.81 -20.11 -9.90
N SER A 410 5.57 -19.13 -9.39
CA SER A 410 6.80 -18.71 -10.09
C SER A 410 7.81 -19.85 -10.20
N LEU A 411 8.44 -19.97 -11.37
CA LEU A 411 9.30 -21.09 -11.74
C LEU A 411 10.79 -20.86 -11.39
N LYS A 412 11.15 -19.73 -10.77
CA LYS A 412 12.54 -19.30 -10.53
C LYS A 412 13.41 -20.29 -9.74
N ASP A 413 12.82 -21.11 -8.87
CA ASP A 413 13.55 -22.13 -8.09
C ASP A 413 13.14 -23.56 -8.46
N TRP A 414 12.56 -23.77 -9.63
CA TRP A 414 12.11 -25.09 -10.06
C TRP A 414 13.14 -25.75 -10.97
N THR A 415 13.35 -27.04 -10.78
CA THR A 415 14.26 -27.82 -11.62
C THR A 415 13.54 -28.20 -12.91
N ARG A 416 14.07 -27.77 -14.06
CA ARG A 416 13.55 -28.15 -15.37
C ARG A 416 13.90 -29.61 -15.68
N MET A 417 12.91 -30.35 -16.12
CA MET A 417 13.00 -31.76 -16.48
C MET A 417 12.59 -31.92 -17.95
N GLU A 418 13.28 -32.77 -18.68
CA GLU A 418 12.87 -33.25 -20.00
C GLU A 418 12.32 -34.67 -19.89
N ARG A 419 11.28 -34.96 -20.67
CA ARG A 419 10.68 -36.29 -20.72
C ARG A 419 11.59 -37.26 -21.47
N ALA A 420 12.05 -38.30 -20.77
CA ALA A 420 12.75 -39.44 -21.33
C ALA A 420 11.83 -40.68 -21.27
N GLY A 421 11.00 -40.86 -22.30
CA GLY A 421 10.01 -41.94 -22.37
C GLY A 421 8.90 -41.79 -21.30
N ARG A 422 8.85 -42.71 -20.34
CA ARG A 422 7.89 -42.68 -19.19
C ARG A 422 8.45 -41.98 -17.94
N THR A 423 9.70 -41.55 -17.98
CA THR A 423 10.41 -40.96 -16.84
C THR A 423 10.86 -39.53 -17.12
N TRP A 424 11.10 -38.77 -16.07
CA TRP A 424 11.61 -37.39 -16.15
C TRP A 424 13.10 -37.38 -15.82
N GLN A 425 13.90 -36.69 -16.63
CA GLN A 425 15.33 -36.48 -16.39
C GLN A 425 15.63 -34.98 -16.28
N PRO A 426 16.59 -34.55 -15.45
CA PRO A 426 17.00 -33.15 -15.41
C PRO A 426 17.43 -32.70 -16.80
N ALA A 427 16.79 -31.65 -17.32
CA ALA A 427 17.21 -31.07 -18.57
C ALA A 427 18.55 -30.33 -18.35
N PRO A 428 19.54 -30.46 -19.23
CA PRO A 428 20.73 -29.62 -19.16
C PRO A 428 20.30 -28.15 -19.21
N GLU A 429 20.89 -27.31 -18.36
CA GLU A 429 20.68 -25.85 -18.43
C GLU A 429 20.98 -25.38 -19.85
N GLU A 430 19.96 -24.87 -20.55
CA GLU A 430 20.16 -24.12 -21.77
C GLU A 430 21.04 -22.94 -21.38
N ARG A 431 22.34 -23.00 -21.74
CA ARG A 431 23.15 -21.79 -21.90
C ARG A 431 22.31 -20.86 -22.76
N GLU A 432 21.83 -19.76 -22.17
CA GLU A 432 21.21 -18.67 -22.91
C GLU A 432 22.08 -18.42 -24.14
N ARG A 433 21.55 -18.77 -25.31
CA ARG A 433 22.07 -18.25 -26.57
C ARG A 433 21.76 -16.77 -26.53
N ALA A 434 22.71 -16.00 -25.99
CA ALA A 434 22.93 -14.64 -26.40
C ALA A 434 23.33 -14.70 -27.88
N ASP A 435 22.33 -14.61 -28.77
CA ASP A 435 22.52 -14.36 -30.19
C ASP A 435 21.28 -13.64 -30.72
N GLY A 436 21.44 -12.36 -31.08
CA GLY A 436 20.54 -11.60 -31.96
C GLY A 436 19.91 -10.36 -31.35
#